data_AF-A0A962HKP1-F1
#
_entry.id   AF-A0A962HKP1-F1
#
_cell.length_a   1.000
_cell.length_b   1.000
_cell.length_c   1.000
_cell.angle_alpha   90.00
_cell.angle_beta   90.00
_cell.angle_gamma   90.00
#
_symmetry.space_group_name_H-M   'P 1'
#
loop_
_entity.id
_entity.type
_entity.pdbx_description
1 polymer ?
#
loop_
_entity_poly.entity_id
_entity_poly.type
_entity_poly.pdbx_seq_one_letter_code
_entity_poly.pdbx_strand_id
1 'polypeptide(L)'
;MARKTLPTLMTETAVAAPQVVAHRLMRMTLAGFTPSTRDQKEFYRMGAEKVQAFQESWLAMGMQLMQANQQLMLSMLFPFAGSRRYAGRKGAERLATDVLTSGMKPVHKRAVANVRRLGRTR
;
A
#
# COMPACT_ATOMS: atom_id res chain seq x y z
N MET A 1 -1.90 3.94 -18.39
CA MET A 1 -2.18 4.65 -17.11
C MET A 1 -0.86 5.13 -16.51
N ALA A 2 -0.73 6.41 -16.20
CA ALA A 2 0.50 6.95 -15.61
C ALA A 2 0.79 6.32 -14.24
N ARG A 3 2.05 5.97 -13.97
CA ARG A 3 2.48 5.42 -12.66
C ARG A 3 2.34 6.51 -11.60
N LYS A 4 1.47 6.30 -10.60
CA LYS A 4 1.31 7.25 -9.47
C LYS A 4 2.61 7.39 -8.69
N THR A 5 2.93 8.62 -8.30
CA THR A 5 4.10 8.94 -7.48
C THR A 5 3.80 8.71 -5.99
N LEU A 6 4.85 8.58 -5.16
CA LEU A 6 4.69 8.43 -3.72
C LEU A 6 3.83 9.55 -3.10
N PRO A 7 4.07 10.85 -3.37
CA PRO A 7 3.22 11.92 -2.84
C PRO A 7 1.75 11.75 -3.23
N THR A 8 1.46 11.41 -4.48
CA THR A 8 0.07 11.18 -4.92
C THR A 8 -0.59 10.05 -4.13
N LEU A 9 0.12 8.92 -3.95
CA LEU A 9 -0.39 7.79 -3.16
C LEU A 9 -0.63 8.19 -1.70
N MET A 10 0.28 8.96 -1.09
CA MET A 10 0.13 9.49 0.26
C MET A 10 -1.09 10.37 0.39
N THR A 11 -1.21 11.40 -0.45
CA THR A 11 -2.28 12.39 -0.36
C THR A 11 -3.64 11.73 -0.57
N GLU A 12 -3.80 10.88 -1.57
CA GLU A 12 -5.07 10.19 -1.82
C GLU A 12 -5.42 9.21 -0.68
N THR A 13 -4.43 8.55 -0.07
CA THR A 13 -4.66 7.68 1.09
C THR A 13 -5.01 8.49 2.34
N ALA A 14 -4.33 9.62 2.57
CA ALA A 14 -4.59 10.53 3.68
C ALA A 14 -5.99 11.14 3.59
N VAL A 15 -6.46 11.42 2.37
CA VAL A 15 -7.84 11.82 2.14
C VAL A 15 -8.79 10.65 2.38
N ALA A 16 -8.52 9.45 1.84
CA ALA A 16 -9.45 8.30 1.86
C ALA A 16 -9.57 7.57 3.22
N ALA A 17 -8.52 7.57 4.02
CA ALA A 17 -8.48 6.80 5.27
C ALA A 17 -9.49 7.31 6.32
N PRO A 18 -9.61 8.63 6.58
CA PRO A 18 -10.60 9.15 7.52
C PRO A 18 -12.05 8.77 7.21
N GLN A 19 -12.49 8.77 5.95
CA GLN A 19 -13.89 8.37 5.65
C GLN A 19 -14.11 6.89 5.91
N VAL A 20 -13.12 6.04 5.61
CA VAL A 20 -13.20 4.61 5.93
C VAL A 20 -13.26 4.40 7.44
N VAL A 21 -12.43 5.10 8.22
CA VAL A 21 -12.47 5.02 9.69
C VAL A 21 -13.82 5.49 10.23
N ALA A 22 -14.29 6.67 9.82
CA ALA A 22 -15.57 7.22 10.27
C ALA A 22 -16.73 6.28 9.97
N HIS A 23 -16.80 5.72 8.75
CA HIS A 23 -17.85 4.75 8.38
C HIS A 23 -17.81 3.50 9.24
N ARG A 24 -16.61 2.99 9.54
CA ARG A 24 -16.44 1.75 10.30
C ARG A 24 -16.79 1.98 11.77
N LEU A 25 -16.39 3.11 12.35
CA LEU A 25 -16.80 3.52 13.68
C LEU A 25 -18.33 3.66 13.76
N MET A 26 -18.96 4.32 12.77
CA MET A 26 -20.42 4.43 12.73
C MET A 26 -21.13 3.07 12.65
N ARG A 27 -20.61 2.10 11.89
CA ARG A 27 -21.16 0.74 11.91
C ARG A 27 -20.99 0.06 13.26
N MET A 28 -19.83 0.22 13.90
CA MET A 28 -19.58 -0.35 15.22
C MET A 28 -20.52 0.26 16.26
N THR A 29 -20.77 1.56 16.22
CA THR A 29 -21.72 2.22 17.13
C THR A 29 -23.15 1.74 16.87
N LEU A 30 -23.56 1.58 15.62
CA LEU A 30 -24.91 1.09 15.27
C LEU A 30 -25.13 -0.39 15.63
N ALA A 31 -24.10 -1.22 15.56
CA ALA A 31 -24.17 -2.63 15.97
C ALA A 31 -24.27 -2.80 17.50
N GLY A 32 -23.85 -1.78 18.28
CA GLY A 32 -23.94 -1.77 19.74
C GLY A 32 -23.09 -2.86 20.42
N PHE A 33 -23.46 -3.21 21.65
CA PHE A 33 -22.73 -4.20 22.47
C PHE A 33 -22.96 -5.66 22.04
N THR A 34 -23.95 -5.92 21.20
CA THR A 34 -24.33 -7.27 20.76
C THR A 34 -24.39 -7.33 19.23
N PRO A 35 -23.23 -7.33 18.54
CA PRO A 35 -23.18 -7.34 17.08
C PRO A 35 -23.77 -8.62 16.50
N SER A 36 -24.58 -8.49 15.44
CA SER A 36 -25.15 -9.63 14.73
C SER A 36 -24.07 -10.50 14.09
N THR A 37 -24.41 -11.74 13.70
CA THR A 37 -23.47 -12.63 12.98
C THR A 37 -22.97 -11.99 11.67
N ARG A 38 -23.78 -11.13 11.04
CA ARG A 38 -23.39 -10.35 9.86
C ARG A 38 -22.35 -9.28 10.21
N ASP A 39 -22.54 -8.56 11.32
CA ASP A 39 -21.60 -7.53 11.76
C ASP A 39 -20.27 -8.13 12.16
N GLN A 40 -20.28 -9.26 12.88
CA GLN A 40 -19.06 -10.00 13.24
C GLN A 40 -18.24 -10.40 12.00
N LYS A 41 -18.90 -10.94 10.97
CA LYS A 41 -18.23 -11.27 9.69
C LYS A 41 -17.64 -10.04 9.01
N GLU A 42 -18.36 -8.92 8.99
CA GLU A 42 -17.84 -7.67 8.44
C GLU A 42 -16.66 -7.15 9.27
N PHE A 43 -16.71 -7.25 10.60
CA PHE A 43 -15.65 -6.78 11.50
C PHE A 43 -14.38 -7.61 11.33
N TYR A 44 -14.53 -8.93 11.21
CA TYR A 44 -13.41 -9.82 10.88
C TYR A 44 -12.79 -9.46 9.52
N ARG A 45 -13.63 -9.31 8.49
CA ARG A 45 -13.18 -8.86 7.16
C ARG A 45 -12.42 -7.54 7.27
N MET A 46 -12.93 -6.58 8.02
CA MET A 46 -12.31 -5.28 8.24
C MET A 46 -10.91 -5.33 8.85
N GLY A 47 -10.63 -6.33 9.71
CA GLY A 47 -9.31 -6.61 10.27
C GLY A 47 -8.41 -7.34 9.27
N ALA A 48 -8.91 -8.43 8.68
CA ALA A 48 -8.20 -9.22 7.68
C ALA A 48 -7.71 -8.38 6.50
N GLU A 49 -8.50 -7.40 6.06
CA GLU A 49 -8.12 -6.45 5.01
C GLU A 49 -6.87 -5.63 5.35
N LYS A 50 -6.65 -5.27 6.62
CA LYS A 50 -5.46 -4.52 7.04
C LYS A 50 -4.23 -5.41 7.03
N VAL A 51 -4.36 -6.64 7.54
CA VAL A 51 -3.27 -7.64 7.55
C VAL A 51 -2.86 -8.01 6.14
N GLN A 52 -3.83 -8.25 5.26
CA GLN A 52 -3.57 -8.56 3.86
C GLN A 52 -2.86 -7.40 3.15
N ALA A 53 -3.35 -6.16 3.33
CA ALA A 53 -2.70 -4.99 2.73
C ALA A 53 -1.26 -4.81 3.24
N PHE A 54 -1.01 -5.07 4.53
CA PHE A 54 0.33 -5.05 5.10
C PHE A 54 1.24 -6.13 4.47
N GLN A 55 0.77 -7.38 4.37
CA GLN A 55 1.53 -8.46 3.74
C GLN A 55 1.84 -8.17 2.28
N GLU A 56 0.87 -7.70 1.50
CA GLU A 56 1.07 -7.27 0.11
C GLU A 56 2.11 -6.15 0.02
N SER A 57 2.07 -5.19 0.94
CA SER A 57 3.02 -4.07 1.01
C SER A 57 4.43 -4.54 1.33
N TRP A 58 4.57 -5.46 2.29
CA TRP A 58 5.84 -6.05 2.68
C TRP A 58 6.49 -6.82 1.52
N LEU A 59 5.73 -7.70 0.88
CA LEU A 59 6.20 -8.46 -0.28
C LEU A 59 6.59 -7.54 -1.44
N ALA A 60 5.80 -6.49 -1.71
CA ALA A 60 6.10 -5.52 -2.76
C ALA A 60 7.42 -4.78 -2.51
N MET A 61 7.69 -4.38 -1.27
CA MET A 61 8.98 -3.77 -0.89
C MET A 61 10.14 -4.76 -1.02
N GLY A 62 9.96 -6.00 -0.55
CA GLY A 62 10.96 -7.05 -0.67
C GLY A 62 11.35 -7.35 -2.11
N MET A 63 10.36 -7.47 -3.01
CA MET A 63 10.61 -7.64 -4.45
C MET A 63 11.36 -6.45 -5.05
N GLN A 64 11.02 -5.22 -4.66
CA GLN A 64 11.71 -4.01 -5.14
C GLN A 64 13.18 -3.99 -4.70
N LEU A 65 13.46 -4.38 -3.45
CA LEU A 65 14.82 -4.47 -2.92
C LEU A 65 15.62 -5.57 -3.62
N MET A 66 15.02 -6.74 -3.85
CA MET A 66 15.65 -7.84 -4.58
C MET A 66 16.03 -7.44 -6.01
N GLN A 67 15.11 -6.78 -6.73
CA GLN A 67 15.39 -6.24 -8.08
C GLN A 67 16.51 -5.20 -8.06
N ALA A 68 16.56 -4.35 -7.03
CA ALA A 68 17.61 -3.36 -6.91
C ALA A 68 18.98 -3.98 -6.63
N ASN A 69 19.03 -5.00 -5.78
CA ASN A 69 20.25 -5.76 -5.51
C ASN A 69 20.77 -6.45 -6.79
N GLN A 70 19.89 -7.09 -7.56
CA GLN A 70 20.25 -7.69 -8.85
C GLN A 70 20.81 -6.65 -9.84
N GLN A 71 20.18 -5.48 -9.95
CA GLN A 71 20.67 -4.41 -10.82
C GLN A 71 22.04 -3.90 -10.38
N LEU A 72 22.26 -3.75 -9.07
CA LEU A 72 23.55 -3.34 -8.53
C LEU A 72 24.63 -4.38 -8.81
N MET A 73 24.35 -5.66 -8.56
CA MET A 73 25.26 -6.76 -8.84
C MET A 73 25.64 -6.83 -10.33
N LEU A 74 24.65 -6.74 -11.23
CA LEU A 74 24.89 -6.71 -12.67
C LEU A 74 25.69 -5.48 -13.11
N SER A 75 25.50 -4.33 -12.45
CA SER A 75 26.30 -3.14 -12.73
C SER A 75 27.76 -3.27 -12.32
N MET A 76 28.06 -4.09 -11.32
CA MET A 76 29.42 -4.40 -10.90
C MET A 76 30.07 -5.43 -11.83
N LEU A 77 29.33 -6.48 -12.21
CA LEU A 77 29.82 -7.53 -13.12
C LEU A 77 30.04 -7.01 -14.55
N PHE A 78 29.17 -6.11 -15.02
CA PHE A 78 29.19 -5.59 -16.37
C PHE A 78 29.20 -4.05 -16.36
N PRO A 79 30.33 -3.39 -16.03
CA PRO A 79 30.37 -1.96 -15.75
C PRO A 79 29.97 -1.07 -16.94
N PHE A 80 30.09 -1.54 -18.18
CA PHE A 80 29.74 -0.80 -19.39
C PHE A 80 28.34 -1.11 -19.95
N ALA A 81 27.69 -2.18 -19.47
CA ALA A 81 26.37 -2.61 -19.95
C ALA A 81 25.30 -2.62 -18.84
N GLY A 82 25.70 -2.66 -17.57
CA GLY A 82 24.80 -2.76 -16.43
C GLY A 82 24.20 -1.42 -16.01
N SER A 83 22.95 -1.48 -15.56
CA SER A 83 22.20 -0.31 -15.09
C SER A 83 22.77 0.25 -13.78
N ARG A 84 23.25 1.49 -13.80
CA ARG A 84 23.70 2.22 -12.59
C ARG A 84 22.58 2.98 -11.89
N ARG A 85 21.32 2.58 -12.09
CA ARG A 85 20.11 3.29 -11.59
C ARG A 85 20.16 3.56 -10.07
N TYR A 86 20.65 2.58 -9.31
CA TYR A 86 20.74 2.63 -7.85
C TYR A 86 22.15 2.88 -7.31
N ALA A 87 23.11 3.22 -8.18
CA ALA A 87 24.48 3.47 -7.75
C ALA A 87 24.63 4.87 -7.12
N GLY A 88 25.48 4.97 -6.09
CA GLY A 88 25.79 6.22 -5.39
C GLY A 88 24.61 6.83 -4.62
N ARG A 89 24.80 8.04 -4.10
CA ARG A 89 23.84 8.71 -3.20
C ARG A 89 22.45 8.92 -3.83
N LYS A 90 22.41 9.46 -5.04
CA LYS A 90 21.15 9.67 -5.79
C LYS A 90 20.45 8.34 -6.12
N GLY A 91 21.21 7.27 -6.33
CA GLY A 91 20.68 5.93 -6.55
C GLY A 91 20.02 5.35 -5.31
N ALA A 92 20.64 5.54 -4.13
CA ALA A 92 20.06 5.14 -2.84
C ALA A 92 18.77 5.91 -2.52
N GLU A 93 18.74 7.24 -2.74
CA GLU A 93 17.52 8.05 -2.58
C GLU A 93 16.39 7.54 -3.48
N ARG A 94 16.69 7.25 -4.76
CA ARG A 94 15.71 6.66 -5.69
C ARG A 94 15.21 5.30 -5.22
N LEU A 95 16.10 4.42 -4.77
CA LEU A 95 15.71 3.12 -4.23
C LEU A 95 14.76 3.27 -3.05
N ALA A 96 15.06 4.15 -2.11
CA ALA A 96 14.18 4.44 -0.98
C ALA A 96 12.80 4.90 -1.47
N THR A 97 12.74 5.84 -2.42
CA THR A 97 11.45 6.28 -2.99
C THR A 97 10.70 5.19 -3.74
N ASP A 98 11.39 4.33 -4.49
CA ASP A 98 10.80 3.23 -5.25
C ASP A 98 10.26 2.14 -4.31
N VAL A 99 10.99 1.81 -3.23
CA VAL A 99 10.57 0.86 -2.18
C VAL A 99 9.35 1.40 -1.46
N LEU A 100 9.39 2.64 -0.97
CA LEU A 100 8.23 3.28 -0.33
C LEU A 100 7.02 3.33 -1.27
N THR A 101 7.24 3.67 -2.54
CA THR A 101 6.17 3.66 -3.56
C THR A 101 5.57 2.26 -3.72
N SER A 102 6.40 1.22 -3.78
CA SER A 102 5.95 -0.16 -3.92
C SER A 102 5.17 -0.64 -2.69
N GLY A 103 5.62 -0.30 -1.49
CA GLY A 103 4.91 -0.59 -0.24
C GLY A 103 3.61 0.19 -0.08
N MET A 104 3.50 1.39 -0.64
CA MET A 104 2.30 2.21 -0.45
C MET A 104 1.17 1.91 -1.43
N LYS A 105 1.46 1.24 -2.55
CA LYS A 105 0.44 0.86 -3.54
C LYS A 105 -0.67 -0.03 -2.96
N PRO A 106 -0.40 -1.12 -2.22
CA PRO A 106 -1.47 -1.97 -1.68
C PRO A 106 -2.34 -1.25 -0.65
N VAL A 107 -1.72 -0.48 0.25
CA VAL A 107 -2.44 0.34 1.24
C VAL A 107 -3.37 1.35 0.55
N HIS A 108 -2.83 2.10 -0.40
CA HIS A 108 -3.58 3.06 -1.19
C HIS A 108 -4.76 2.41 -1.93
N LYS A 109 -4.49 1.29 -2.62
CA LYS A 109 -5.51 0.51 -3.34
C LYS A 109 -6.65 0.11 -2.40
N ARG A 110 -6.35 -0.35 -1.18
CA ARG A 110 -7.37 -0.78 -0.22
C ARG A 110 -8.18 0.38 0.34
N ALA A 111 -7.54 1.50 0.67
CA ALA A 111 -8.21 2.71 1.17
C ALA A 111 -9.21 3.23 0.12
N VAL A 112 -8.77 3.43 -1.12
CA VAL A 112 -9.62 3.92 -2.21
C VAL A 112 -10.72 2.93 -2.56
N ALA A 113 -10.42 1.62 -2.64
CA ALA A 113 -11.43 0.61 -2.90
C ALA A 113 -12.51 0.58 -1.81
N ASN A 114 -12.13 0.79 -0.55
CA ASN A 114 -13.09 0.88 0.56
C ASN A 114 -14.00 2.10 0.41
N VAL A 115 -13.45 3.30 0.17
CA VAL A 115 -14.28 4.50 -0.09
C VAL A 115 -15.25 4.28 -1.26
N ARG A 116 -14.80 3.66 -2.36
CA ARG A 116 -15.67 3.33 -3.50
C ARG A 116 -16.78 2.36 -3.14
N ARG A 117 -16.53 1.39 -2.26
CA ARG A 117 -17.58 0.49 -1.73
C ARG A 117 -18.57 1.26 -0.86
N LEU A 118 -18.11 2.18 -0.02
CA LEU A 118 -18.99 3.02 0.80
C LEU A 118 -19.97 3.81 -0.06
N GLY A 119 -19.50 4.43 -1.15
CA GLY A 119 -20.36 5.19 -2.07
C GLY A 119 -21.41 4.35 -2.82
N ARG A 120 -21.25 3.02 -2.86
CA ARG A 120 -22.23 2.09 -3.48
C ARG A 120 -23.21 1.48 -2.50
N THR A 121 -22.97 1.61 -1.19
CA THR A 121 -23.81 0.98 -0.15
C THR A 121 -24.88 1.97 0.36
N ARG A 122 -25.36 2.86 -0.50
CA ARG A 122 -26.50 3.74 -0.20
C ARG A 122 -27.79 2.95 -0.26
#